data_AF-A0A072PEP6-F1
#
_entry.id   AF-A0A072PEP6-F1
#
_cell.length_a   1.000
_cell.length_b   1.000
_cell.length_c   1.000
_cell.angle_alpha   90.00
_cell.angle_beta   90.00
_cell.angle_gamma   90.00
#
_symmetry.space_group_name_H-M   'P 1'
#
loop_
_entity.id
_entity.type
_entity.pdbx_description
1 polymer ?
#
loop_
_entity_poly.entity_id
_entity_poly.type
_entity_poly.pdbx_seq_one_letter_code
_entity_poly.pdbx_strand_id
1 'polypeptide(L)'
;MWAAATDWNSKDLGISLQWTVNPAEAAFEEVYGGPHDTAVAEAFFPNQQRPRKVLVYEKTFTPIGLARMRNSFQHELGHIMGLRHEHASTTVEPSLVILVGVENPLSIMGYKSERSILPTDVSWTKYFYTLANGTTLRSEQNVFSWLIHDYSP
;
A
#
# COMPACT_ATOMS: atom_id res chain seq x y z
N MET A 1 11.09 4.94 7.34
CA MET A 1 9.81 5.49 6.84
C MET A 1 9.85 6.87 6.21
N TRP A 2 10.41 7.91 6.86
CA TRP A 2 10.30 9.33 6.44
C TRP A 2 10.52 9.61 4.93
N ALA A 3 11.63 9.15 4.35
CA ALA A 3 11.92 9.41 2.94
C ALA A 3 10.86 8.84 1.98
N ALA A 4 10.28 7.68 2.30
CA ALA A 4 9.20 7.08 1.51
C ALA A 4 7.91 7.89 1.62
N ALA A 5 7.60 8.41 2.82
CA ALA A 5 6.46 9.31 3.03
C ALA A 5 6.63 10.61 2.23
N THR A 6 7.83 11.21 2.23
CA THR A 6 8.16 12.39 1.41
C THR A 6 7.94 12.12 -0.08
N ASP A 7 8.32 10.96 -0.58
CA ASP A 7 8.11 10.60 -1.99
C ASP A 7 6.63 10.53 -2.35
N TRP A 8 5.81 9.91 -1.49
CA TRP A 8 4.37 9.86 -1.70
C TRP A 8 3.72 11.24 -1.59
N ASN A 9 4.09 12.04 -0.60
CA ASN A 9 3.62 13.42 -0.44
C ASN A 9 3.91 14.26 -1.69
N SER A 10 5.04 14.02 -2.37
CA SER A 10 5.40 14.72 -3.61
C SER A 10 4.47 14.40 -4.80
N LYS A 11 3.64 13.36 -4.71
CA LYS A 11 2.74 12.94 -5.80
C LYS A 11 1.38 13.64 -5.78
N ASP A 12 1.09 14.40 -4.72
CA ASP A 12 -0.14 15.19 -4.58
C ASP A 12 -1.41 14.33 -4.74
N LEU A 13 -1.50 13.24 -3.97
CA LEU A 13 -2.64 12.31 -4.04
C LEU A 13 -3.92 12.85 -3.38
N GLY A 14 -3.91 14.06 -2.82
CA GLY A 14 -4.99 14.59 -1.98
C GLY A 14 -4.91 14.13 -0.51
N ILE A 15 -3.90 13.33 -0.15
CA ILE A 15 -3.56 12.99 1.24
C ILE A 15 -2.08 13.33 1.52
N SER A 16 -1.74 13.50 2.80
CA SER A 16 -0.35 13.68 3.22
C SER A 16 -0.04 12.81 4.45
N LEU A 17 1.16 12.23 4.44
CA LEU A 17 1.72 11.47 5.55
C LEU A 17 2.59 12.41 6.38
N GLN A 18 2.32 12.49 7.68
CA GLN A 18 3.04 13.35 8.60
C GLN A 18 3.55 12.55 9.79
N TRP A 19 4.73 12.92 10.28
CA TRP A 19 5.30 12.34 11.49
C TRP A 19 4.73 13.07 12.71
N THR A 20 4.34 12.32 13.73
CA THR A 20 3.96 12.88 15.04
C THR A 20 4.65 12.10 16.15
N VAL A 21 4.91 12.79 17.26
CA VAL A 21 5.37 12.17 18.51
C VAL A 21 4.22 11.95 19.49
N ASN A 22 3.01 12.42 19.16
CA ASN A 22 1.80 12.22 19.95
C ASN A 22 1.08 10.94 19.47
N PRO A 23 1.10 9.83 20.24
CA PRO A 23 0.46 8.59 19.82
C PRO A 23 -1.05 8.72 19.59
N ALA A 24 -1.71 9.67 20.27
CA ALA A 24 -3.14 9.90 20.11
C ALA A 24 -3.52 10.47 18.73
N GLU A 25 -2.58 11.13 18.05
CA GLU A 25 -2.75 11.67 16.70
C GLU A 25 -2.30 10.69 15.61
N ALA A 26 -1.60 9.62 15.97
CA ALA A 26 -1.02 8.70 15.02
C ALA A 26 -2.11 7.89 14.30
N ALA A 27 -2.09 7.92 12.96
CA ALA A 27 -2.91 7.03 12.15
C ALA A 27 -2.44 5.56 12.26
N PHE A 28 -1.14 5.36 12.48
CA PHE A 28 -0.45 4.09 12.70
C PHE A 28 0.92 4.30 13.35
N GLU A 29 1.51 3.22 13.84
CA GLU A 29 2.86 3.20 14.43
C GLU A 29 3.82 2.38 13.57
N GLU A 30 5.08 2.82 13.43
CA GLU A 30 6.17 1.98 12.88
C GLU A 30 6.83 1.23 14.04
N VAL A 31 6.86 -0.10 13.98
CA VAL A 31 7.31 -0.95 15.08
C VAL A 31 8.29 -2.00 14.58
N TYR A 32 9.34 -2.28 15.35
CA TYR A 32 10.21 -3.41 15.07
C TYR A 32 9.48 -4.74 15.31
N GLY A 33 9.37 -5.57 14.27
CA GLY A 33 8.61 -6.82 14.28
C GLY A 33 9.42 -8.06 14.67
N GLY A 34 10.74 -7.95 14.87
CA GLY A 34 11.60 -9.10 15.13
C GLY A 34 12.02 -9.86 13.87
N PRO A 35 12.44 -11.13 14.01
CA PRO A 35 12.79 -12.00 12.89
C PRO A 35 11.56 -12.37 12.06
N HIS A 36 11.73 -12.45 10.74
CA HIS A 36 10.72 -12.95 9.81
C HIS A 36 11.38 -13.58 8.59
N ASP A 37 10.89 -14.74 8.16
CA ASP A 37 11.60 -15.57 7.16
C ASP A 37 11.63 -14.92 5.76
N THR A 38 10.50 -14.35 5.35
CA THR A 38 10.29 -13.91 3.97
C THR A 38 10.23 -12.39 3.84
N ALA A 39 9.37 -11.73 4.60
CA ALA A 39 9.11 -10.30 4.56
C ALA A 39 10.23 -9.44 5.16
N VAL A 40 10.32 -8.21 4.66
CA VAL A 40 11.21 -7.15 5.19
C VAL A 40 10.42 -6.13 6.00
N ALA A 41 9.18 -5.86 5.59
CA ALA A 41 8.21 -5.09 6.34
C ALA A 41 6.80 -5.61 6.01
N GLU A 42 5.81 -5.19 6.79
CA GLU A 42 4.41 -5.51 6.59
C GLU A 42 3.53 -4.38 7.10
N ALA A 43 2.61 -3.92 6.26
CA ALA A 43 1.59 -2.95 6.58
C ALA A 43 0.19 -3.58 6.73
N PHE A 44 -0.78 -2.70 6.95
CA PHE A 44 -2.20 -3.02 7.10
C PHE A 44 -2.99 -2.33 5.98
N PHE A 45 -4.18 -2.84 5.69
CA PHE A 45 -5.13 -2.17 4.80
C PHE A 45 -6.01 -1.16 5.56
N PRO A 46 -6.57 -0.13 4.90
CA PRO A 46 -7.36 0.92 5.55
C PRO A 46 -8.49 0.43 6.45
N ASN A 47 -9.06 -0.75 6.13
CA ASN A 47 -10.20 -1.35 6.80
C ASN A 47 -9.85 -2.20 8.03
N GLN A 48 -8.56 -2.33 8.37
CA GLN A 48 -8.13 -3.10 9.53
C GLN A 48 -8.44 -2.36 10.85
N GLN A 49 -8.93 -3.09 11.84
CA GLN A 49 -9.20 -2.55 13.18
C GLN A 49 -7.91 -2.10 13.87
N ARG A 50 -8.02 -1.10 14.75
CA ARG A 50 -6.89 -0.61 15.56
C ARG A 50 -6.46 -1.64 16.61
N PRO A 51 -5.17 -1.66 17.03
CA PRO A 51 -4.09 -0.76 16.62
C PRO A 51 -3.54 -1.09 15.22
N ARG A 52 -3.18 -0.03 14.48
CA ARG A 52 -2.62 -0.16 13.13
C ARG A 52 -1.11 0.04 13.20
N LYS A 53 -0.35 -0.94 12.74
CA LYS A 53 1.11 -0.97 12.85
C LYS A 53 1.73 -1.34 11.52
N VAL A 54 2.81 -0.65 11.17
CA VAL A 54 3.76 -1.12 10.16
C VAL A 54 4.86 -1.85 10.88
N LEU A 55 4.99 -3.15 10.62
CA LEU A 55 6.03 -3.98 11.20
C LEU A 55 7.27 -3.91 10.30
N VAL A 56 8.43 -3.62 10.90
CA VAL A 56 9.74 -3.63 10.23
C VAL A 56 10.53 -4.79 10.78
N TYR A 57 10.82 -5.78 9.94
CA TYR A 57 11.48 -7.01 10.35
C TYR A 57 13.01 -6.93 10.23
N GLU A 58 13.71 -7.84 10.93
CA GLU A 58 15.16 -7.90 10.98
C GLU A 58 15.83 -7.90 9.59
N LYS A 59 15.20 -8.56 8.62
CA LYS A 59 15.69 -8.69 7.23
C LYS A 59 15.87 -7.32 6.54
N THR A 60 15.13 -6.31 6.94
CA THR A 60 15.30 -4.91 6.47
C THR A 60 16.68 -4.36 6.80
N PHE A 61 17.31 -4.79 7.90
CA PHE A 61 18.59 -4.28 8.38
C PHE A 61 19.81 -5.04 7.83
N THR A 62 19.60 -5.97 6.90
CA THR A 62 20.69 -6.60 6.12
C THR A 62 21.19 -5.64 5.03
N PRO A 63 22.40 -5.82 4.45
CA PRO A 63 22.88 -4.96 3.36
C PRO A 63 21.91 -4.87 2.17
N ILE A 64 21.29 -5.99 1.79
CA ILE A 64 20.29 -6.04 0.70
C ILE A 64 18.99 -5.35 1.13
N GLY A 65 18.56 -5.56 2.37
CA GLY A 65 17.38 -4.91 2.94
C GLY A 65 17.53 -3.39 2.98
N LEU A 66 18.67 -2.90 3.48
CA LEU A 66 19.00 -1.48 3.56
C LEU A 66 19.02 -0.83 2.17
N ALA A 67 19.61 -1.50 1.18
CA ALA A 67 19.64 -1.03 -0.21
C ALA A 67 18.24 -0.86 -0.83
N ARG A 68 17.23 -1.59 -0.32
CA ARG A 68 15.84 -1.56 -0.80
C ARG A 68 14.85 -0.95 0.18
N MET A 69 15.29 -0.53 1.36
CA MET A 69 14.44 -0.14 2.48
C MET A 69 13.45 0.97 2.08
N ARG A 70 13.93 1.98 1.33
CA ARG A 70 13.06 3.06 0.83
C ARG A 70 11.95 2.53 -0.06
N ASN A 71 12.25 1.64 -1.01
CA ASN A 71 11.24 1.04 -1.90
C ASN A 71 10.28 0.12 -1.14
N SER A 72 10.77 -0.65 -0.16
CA SER A 72 9.89 -1.44 0.71
C SER A 72 8.94 -0.57 1.50
N PHE A 73 9.40 0.54 2.09
CA PHE A 73 8.50 1.45 2.80
C PHE A 73 7.54 2.19 1.86
N GLN A 74 7.95 2.54 0.64
CA GLN A 74 7.02 3.09 -0.35
C GLN A 74 5.90 2.08 -0.67
N HIS A 75 6.23 0.78 -0.78
CA HIS A 75 5.27 -0.29 -0.98
C HIS A 75 4.30 -0.43 0.20
N GLU A 76 4.82 -0.52 1.42
CA GLU A 76 4.01 -0.61 2.64
C GLU A 76 3.07 0.59 2.81
N LEU A 77 3.54 1.81 2.52
CA LEU A 77 2.69 3.00 2.53
C LEU A 77 1.60 2.93 1.45
N GLY A 78 1.87 2.29 0.31
CA GLY A 78 0.87 1.98 -0.69
C GLY A 78 -0.29 1.14 -0.13
N HIS A 79 0.00 0.12 0.67
CA HIS A 79 -1.03 -0.69 1.33
C HIS A 79 -1.90 0.12 2.29
N ILE A 80 -1.31 1.01 3.07
CA ILE A 80 -2.04 1.91 3.98
C ILE A 80 -2.98 2.84 3.21
N MET A 81 -2.62 3.22 1.98
CA MET A 81 -3.44 4.02 1.07
C MET A 81 -4.53 3.22 0.35
N GLY A 82 -4.57 1.90 0.54
CA GLY A 82 -5.56 0.99 -0.07
C GLY A 82 -5.08 0.28 -1.33
N LEU A 83 -3.82 0.45 -1.74
CA LEU A 83 -3.26 -0.26 -2.89
C LEU A 83 -3.00 -1.73 -2.54
N ARG A 84 -3.31 -2.62 -3.47
CA ARG A 84 -3.00 -4.05 -3.36
C ARG A 84 -1.87 -4.40 -4.32
N HIS A 85 -1.30 -5.58 -4.17
CA HIS A 85 -0.31 -6.05 -5.12
C HIS A 85 -0.90 -6.19 -6.53
N GLU A 86 -0.10 -5.87 -7.54
CA GLU A 86 -0.46 -5.97 -8.96
C GLU A 86 -0.89 -7.37 -9.39
N HIS A 87 -0.28 -8.42 -8.84
CA HIS A 87 -0.57 -9.81 -9.19
C HIS A 87 -1.75 -10.41 -8.43
N ALA A 88 -2.38 -9.66 -7.50
CA ALA A 88 -3.46 -10.20 -6.70
C ALA A 88 -4.69 -10.58 -7.56
N SER A 89 -4.83 -9.98 -8.74
CA SER A 89 -5.85 -10.29 -9.77
C SER A 89 -5.62 -11.64 -10.46
N THR A 90 -4.39 -12.16 -10.46
CA THR A 90 -3.96 -13.32 -11.27
C THR A 90 -3.60 -14.55 -10.45
N THR A 91 -3.48 -14.43 -9.12
CA THR A 91 -3.27 -15.58 -8.24
C THR A 91 -4.57 -16.34 -7.99
N VAL A 92 -4.50 -17.68 -8.05
CA VAL A 92 -5.60 -18.65 -7.79
C VAL A 92 -6.07 -18.65 -6.32
N GLU A 93 -5.59 -17.70 -5.50
CA GLU A 93 -5.99 -17.51 -4.11
C GLU A 93 -7.33 -16.76 -4.04
N PRO A 94 -8.17 -16.98 -3.00
CA PRO A 94 -9.58 -16.52 -2.94
C PRO A 94 -9.74 -15.00 -2.74
N SER A 95 -8.71 -14.20 -3.02
CA SER A 95 -8.78 -12.75 -2.87
C SER A 95 -9.52 -12.12 -4.04
N LEU A 96 -10.81 -11.83 -3.83
CA LEU A 96 -11.65 -11.04 -4.73
C LEU A 96 -11.11 -9.61 -4.84
N VAL A 97 -10.14 -9.37 -5.73
CA VAL A 97 -9.57 -8.04 -5.99
C VAL A 97 -9.98 -7.53 -7.36
N ILE A 98 -10.30 -6.23 -7.46
CA ILE A 98 -10.66 -5.60 -8.72
C ILE A 98 -9.49 -4.74 -9.17
N LEU A 99 -8.94 -5.05 -10.35
CA LEU A 99 -7.93 -4.21 -10.98
C LEU A 99 -8.58 -2.88 -11.40
N VAL A 100 -8.04 -1.78 -10.89
CA VAL A 100 -8.38 -0.44 -11.35
C VAL A 100 -7.23 0.02 -12.23
N GLY A 101 -7.46 0.06 -13.55
CA GLY A 101 -6.44 0.45 -14.52
C GLY A 101 -5.85 -0.74 -15.27
N VAL A 102 -4.52 -0.80 -15.34
CA VAL A 102 -3.76 -1.80 -16.11
C VAL A 102 -2.59 -2.28 -15.27
N GLU A 103 -2.31 -3.59 -15.33
CA GLU A 103 -1.19 -4.18 -14.59
C GLU A 103 0.16 -3.58 -15.02
N ASN A 104 1.02 -3.33 -14.05
CA ASN A 104 2.38 -2.87 -14.29
C ASN A 104 3.39 -3.61 -13.39
N PRO A 105 4.22 -4.53 -13.93
CA PRO A 105 5.15 -5.32 -13.12
C PRO A 105 6.27 -4.49 -12.46
N LEU A 106 6.45 -3.24 -12.88
CA LEU A 106 7.41 -2.29 -12.30
C LEU A 106 6.76 -1.31 -11.31
N SER A 107 5.42 -1.37 -11.14
CA SER A 107 4.69 -0.65 -10.09
C SER A 107 5.36 -0.87 -8.75
N ILE A 108 5.29 0.14 -7.87
CA ILE A 108 5.73 -0.01 -6.49
C ILE A 108 5.03 -1.16 -5.76
N MET A 109 3.83 -1.56 -6.22
CA MET A 109 3.05 -2.69 -5.70
C MET A 109 3.36 -4.03 -6.36
N GLY A 110 4.31 -4.07 -7.31
CA GLY A 110 4.82 -5.29 -7.94
C GLY A 110 5.87 -6.02 -7.09
N TYR A 111 6.31 -7.20 -7.55
CA TYR A 111 7.33 -8.01 -6.86
C TYR A 111 8.76 -7.84 -7.40
N LYS A 112 8.92 -7.19 -8.55
CA LYS A 112 10.26 -6.99 -9.13
C LYS A 112 11.13 -6.20 -8.17
N SER A 113 12.42 -6.51 -8.16
CA SER A 113 13.40 -5.81 -7.31
C SER A 113 13.62 -4.36 -7.74
N GLU A 114 13.36 -4.05 -9.01
CA GLU A 114 13.51 -2.74 -9.66
C GLU A 114 12.24 -1.88 -9.61
N ARG A 115 11.28 -2.23 -8.76
CA ARG A 115 10.02 -1.48 -8.62
C ARG A 115 10.22 -0.07 -8.05
N SER A 116 9.36 0.86 -8.46
CA SER A 116 9.36 2.24 -7.98
C SER A 116 7.97 2.84 -8.08
N ILE A 117 7.71 3.99 -7.45
CA ILE A 117 6.44 4.72 -7.65
C ILE A 117 6.41 5.23 -9.08
N LEU A 118 5.52 4.66 -9.90
CA LEU A 118 5.36 5.01 -11.30
C LEU A 118 4.22 6.03 -11.51
N PRO A 119 4.21 6.76 -12.65
CA PRO A 119 3.09 7.63 -13.01
C PRO A 119 1.74 6.90 -13.07
N THR A 120 1.74 5.61 -13.42
CA THR A 120 0.52 4.78 -13.42
C THR A 120 -0.01 4.54 -12.02
N ASP A 121 0.86 4.29 -11.04
CA ASP A 121 0.47 4.12 -9.62
C ASP A 121 -0.25 5.39 -9.14
N VAL A 122 0.35 6.55 -9.43
CA VAL A 122 -0.21 7.86 -9.07
C VAL A 122 -1.56 8.11 -9.75
N SER A 123 -1.64 7.89 -11.06
CA SER A 123 -2.84 8.21 -11.85
C SER A 123 -4.03 7.36 -11.44
N TRP A 124 -3.83 6.05 -11.25
CA TRP A 124 -4.90 5.15 -10.83
C TRP A 124 -5.28 5.33 -9.36
N THR A 125 -4.32 5.67 -8.49
CA THR A 125 -4.64 6.04 -7.09
C THR A 125 -5.50 7.30 -7.04
N LYS A 126 -5.12 8.35 -7.79
CA LYS A 126 -5.93 9.58 -7.85
C LYS A 126 -7.33 9.29 -8.39
N TYR A 127 -7.44 8.53 -9.49
CA TYR A 127 -8.73 8.12 -10.02
C TYR A 127 -9.57 7.37 -8.98
N PHE A 128 -8.97 6.40 -8.28
CA PHE A 128 -9.63 5.65 -7.22
C PHE A 128 -10.18 6.56 -6.11
N TYR A 129 -9.43 7.59 -5.71
CA TYR A 129 -9.86 8.57 -4.72
C TYR A 129 -10.94 9.55 -5.21
N THR A 130 -11.20 9.61 -6.52
CA THR A 130 -12.36 10.37 -7.05
C THR A 130 -13.66 9.59 -7.04
N LEU A 131 -13.61 8.26 -6.81
CA LEU A 131 -14.81 7.43 -6.82
C LEU A 131 -15.70 7.78 -5.63
N ALA A 132 -16.96 8.10 -5.91
CA ALA A 132 -17.92 8.41 -4.86
C ALA A 132 -18.19 7.18 -3.99
N ASN A 133 -18.40 7.39 -2.69
CA ASN A 133 -18.98 6.39 -1.80
C ASN A 133 -20.26 5.80 -2.41
N GLY A 134 -20.38 4.47 -2.40
CA GLY A 134 -21.44 3.72 -3.08
C GLY A 134 -21.14 3.37 -4.54
N THR A 135 -20.01 3.80 -5.10
CA THR A 135 -19.58 3.37 -6.44
C THR A 135 -19.31 1.87 -6.44
N THR A 136 -19.88 1.13 -7.39
CA THR A 136 -19.64 -0.31 -7.53
C THR A 136 -18.58 -0.57 -8.57
N LEU A 137 -17.42 -1.08 -8.16
CA LEU A 137 -16.41 -1.63 -9.04
C LEU A 137 -16.78 -3.07 -9.42
N ARG A 138 -16.41 -3.50 -10.63
CA ARG A 138 -16.66 -4.86 -11.14
C ARG A 138 -15.39 -5.43 -11.74
N SER A 139 -15.18 -6.74 -11.58
CA SER A 139 -14.09 -7.43 -12.29
C SER A 139 -14.36 -7.48 -13.80
N GLU A 140 -13.31 -7.69 -14.61
CA GLU A 140 -13.41 -7.66 -16.09
C GLU A 140 -14.51 -8.59 -16.65
N GLN A 141 -14.73 -9.73 -15.99
CA GLN A 141 -15.73 -10.73 -16.38
C GLN A 141 -17.05 -10.59 -15.61
N ASN A 142 -17.24 -9.51 -14.83
CA ASN A 142 -18.40 -9.27 -13.97
C ASN A 142 -18.70 -10.41 -12.96
N VAL A 143 -17.71 -11.23 -12.62
CA VAL A 143 -17.86 -12.38 -11.71
C VAL A 143 -18.08 -11.92 -10.27
N PHE A 144 -17.52 -10.78 -9.88
CA PHE A 144 -17.74 -10.17 -8.58
C PHE A 144 -17.68 -8.64 -8.67
N SER A 145 -18.24 -8.00 -7.66
CA SER A 145 -18.29 -6.56 -7.53
C SER A 145 -17.90 -6.12 -6.13
N TRP A 146 -17.30 -4.94 -6.03
CA TRP A 146 -16.94 -4.32 -4.78
C TRP A 146 -17.60 -2.96 -4.65
N LEU A 147 -18.33 -2.74 -3.56
CA LEU A 147 -18.92 -1.45 -3.24
C LEU A 147 -17.87 -0.59 -2.54
N ILE A 148 -17.48 0.52 -3.16
CA ILE A 148 -16.68 1.56 -2.51
C ILE A 148 -17.48 2.10 -1.34
N HIS A 149 -16.85 2.10 -0.17
CA HIS A 149 -17.39 2.72 1.02
C HIS A 149 -16.30 3.50 1.73
N ASP A 150 -16.66 4.68 2.20
CA ASP A 150 -15.75 5.47 3.03
C ASP A 150 -15.56 4.74 4.36
N TYR A 151 -14.32 4.42 4.68
CA TYR A 151 -13.95 4.00 6.02
C TYR A 151 -13.84 5.26 6.88
N SER A 152 -14.98 5.78 7.32
CA SER A 152 -14.98 6.80 8.38
C SER A 152 -14.41 6.15 9.65
N PRO A 153 -13.29 6.65 10.20
CA PRO A 153 -12.77 6.18 11.48
C PRO A 153 -13.71 6.50 12.65
#